data_AF-A0A3M2HKQ1-F1
#
_entry.id   AF-A0A3M2HKQ1-F1
#
_cell.length_a   1.000
_cell.length_b   1.000
_cell.length_c   1.000
_cell.angle_alpha   90.00
_cell.angle_beta   90.00
_cell.angle_gamma   90.00
#
_symmetry.space_group_name_H-M   'P 1'
#
loop_
_entity.id
_entity.type
_entity.pdbx_description
1 polymer ?
#
loop_
_entity_poly.entity_id
_entity_poly.type
_entity_poly.pdbx_seq_one_letter_code
_entity_poly.pdbx_strand_id
1 'polypeptide(L)'
;MKRFLFVLALITTSAQAGVLINSPYWVVGLTCPNNQECYAASNGSYTGSLNGARRFDDQVQAMKFLDSLTSSLRGKSPRLEQRTEQQCVQPSDNRNYQGRPC
;
A
#
# COMPACT_ATOMS: atom_id res chain seq x y z
N MET A 1 -9.96 -14.95 61.24
CA MET A 1 -9.20 -15.18 59.98
C MET A 1 -10.00 -14.60 58.83
N LYS A 2 -9.57 -13.48 58.25
CA LYS A 2 -10.31 -12.72 57.23
C LYS A 2 -9.73 -13.06 55.86
N ARG A 3 -10.49 -13.81 55.04
CA ARG A 3 -10.05 -14.28 53.72
C ARG A 3 -10.11 -13.13 52.72
N PHE A 4 -8.96 -12.69 52.23
CA PHE A 4 -8.86 -11.79 51.08
C PHE A 4 -9.17 -12.58 49.80
N LEU A 5 -10.28 -12.25 49.15
CA LEU A 5 -10.58 -12.72 47.79
C LEU A 5 -9.96 -11.71 46.81
N PHE A 6 -8.80 -12.04 46.27
CA PHE A 6 -8.24 -11.35 45.11
C PHE A 6 -9.02 -11.80 43.86
N VAL A 7 -9.94 -10.96 43.39
CA VAL A 7 -10.63 -11.14 42.11
C VAL A 7 -9.67 -10.68 41.01
N LEU A 8 -9.04 -11.63 40.34
CA LEU A 8 -8.21 -11.38 39.16
C LEU A 8 -9.15 -11.07 37.98
N ALA A 9 -9.41 -9.79 37.72
CA ALA A 9 -10.14 -9.35 36.54
C ALA A 9 -9.28 -9.57 35.30
N LEU A 10 -9.57 -10.62 34.53
CA LEU A 10 -9.00 -10.85 33.21
C LEU A 10 -9.52 -9.76 32.26
N ILE A 11 -8.69 -8.76 32.00
CA ILE A 11 -8.95 -7.73 31.01
C ILE A 11 -8.76 -8.38 29.64
N THR A 12 -9.82 -8.97 29.09
CA THR A 12 -9.80 -9.45 27.70
C THR A 12 -9.79 -8.23 26.79
N THR A 13 -8.64 -7.88 26.23
CA THR A 13 -8.57 -6.91 25.15
C THR A 13 -9.38 -7.45 23.98
N SER A 14 -10.51 -6.81 23.68
CA SER A 14 -11.29 -7.08 22.48
C SER A 14 -10.43 -6.70 21.27
N ALA A 15 -9.72 -7.67 20.70
CA ALA A 15 -9.09 -7.52 19.40
C ALA A 15 -10.22 -7.32 18.38
N GLN A 16 -10.42 -6.08 17.94
CA GLN A 16 -11.34 -5.79 16.84
C GLN A 16 -10.75 -6.44 15.59
N ALA A 17 -11.53 -7.30 14.93
CA ALA A 17 -11.12 -7.90 13.66
C ALA A 17 -10.82 -6.78 12.65
N GLY A 18 -9.78 -6.97 11.84
CA GLY A 18 -9.49 -6.06 10.74
C GLY A 18 -10.60 -6.12 9.70
N VAL A 19 -10.62 -5.12 8.83
CA VAL A 19 -11.52 -5.07 7.69
C VAL A 19 -10.69 -5.06 6.41
N LEU A 20 -11.01 -5.96 5.50
CA LEU A 20 -10.38 -6.04 4.19
C LEU A 20 -10.94 -4.93 3.30
N ILE A 21 -10.07 -4.02 2.87
CA ILE A 21 -10.42 -2.91 1.98
C ILE A 21 -9.63 -2.99 0.68
N ASN A 22 -10.21 -2.45 -0.39
CA ASN A 22 -9.51 -2.20 -1.64
C ASN A 22 -8.83 -0.83 -1.54
N SER A 23 -7.52 -0.80 -1.32
CA SER A 23 -6.74 0.43 -1.21
C SER A 23 -6.10 0.78 -2.55
N PRO A 24 -6.38 1.97 -3.11
CA PRO A 24 -5.69 2.42 -4.31
C PRO A 24 -4.25 2.83 -3.98
N TYR A 25 -3.34 2.60 -4.92
CA TYR A 25 -1.97 3.11 -4.89
C TYR A 25 -1.53 3.46 -6.31
N TRP A 26 -0.47 4.27 -6.41
CA TRP A 26 0.07 4.77 -7.66
C TRP A 26 1.45 4.19 -7.93
N VAL A 27 1.71 3.88 -9.19
CA VAL A 27 3.01 3.47 -9.71
C VAL A 27 3.32 4.23 -11.00
N VAL A 28 4.58 4.19 -11.42
CA VAL A 28 4.98 4.70 -12.73
C VAL A 28 5.29 3.53 -13.65
N GLY A 29 4.40 3.30 -14.62
CA GLY A 29 4.58 2.34 -15.70
C GLY A 29 5.52 2.87 -16.78
N LEU A 30 6.24 1.97 -17.42
CA LEU A 30 7.19 2.25 -18.50
C LEU A 30 6.86 1.37 -19.71
N THR A 31 7.45 1.71 -20.85
CA THR A 31 7.47 0.89 -22.06
C THR A 31 8.87 0.33 -22.24
N CYS A 32 9.00 -0.97 -22.04
CA CYS A 32 10.29 -1.67 -22.10
C CYS A 32 10.24 -2.73 -23.21
N PRO A 33 11.30 -2.85 -24.03
CA PRO A 33 11.35 -3.92 -25.02
C PRO A 33 11.29 -5.27 -24.31
N ASN A 34 10.46 -6.18 -24.84
CA ASN A 34 10.29 -7.57 -24.40
C ASN A 34 9.65 -7.81 -23.02
N ASN A 35 9.09 -6.80 -22.36
CA ASN A 35 8.39 -7.00 -21.07
C ASN A 35 6.93 -6.53 -21.17
N GLN A 36 5.99 -7.41 -20.77
CA GLN A 36 4.57 -7.05 -20.64
C GLN A 36 4.33 -6.10 -19.46
N GLU A 37 5.09 -6.28 -18.39
CA GLU A 37 5.06 -5.45 -17.19
C GLU A 37 6.40 -4.75 -17.03
N CYS A 38 6.40 -3.42 -16.94
CA CYS A 38 7.61 -2.65 -16.69
C CYS A 38 7.29 -1.41 -15.86
N TYR A 39 7.95 -1.27 -14.72
CA TYR A 39 7.67 -0.21 -13.75
C TYR A 39 8.95 0.41 -13.22
N ALA A 40 8.92 1.70 -12.91
CA ALA A 40 10.03 2.36 -12.25
C ALA A 40 10.17 1.86 -10.80
N ALA A 41 11.35 1.34 -10.45
CA ALA A 41 11.71 0.95 -9.09
C ALA A 41 12.41 2.12 -8.34
N SER A 42 13.12 2.96 -9.10
CA SER A 42 13.74 4.21 -8.64
C SER A 42 13.77 5.23 -9.78
N ASN A 43 14.36 6.41 -9.57
CA ASN A 43 14.48 7.43 -10.61
C ASN A 43 15.47 7.04 -11.75
N GLY A 44 16.29 6.01 -11.55
CA GLY A 44 17.26 5.52 -12.52
C GLY A 44 17.16 4.03 -12.87
N SER A 45 16.25 3.29 -12.25
CA SER A 45 16.07 1.85 -12.49
C SER A 45 14.60 1.44 -12.63
N TYR A 46 14.39 0.34 -13.34
CA TYR A 46 13.08 -0.26 -13.54
C TYR A 46 13.09 -1.74 -13.18
N THR A 47 11.91 -2.31 -12.99
CA THR A 47 11.65 -3.72 -12.70
C THR A 47 10.63 -4.27 -13.69
N GLY A 48 10.69 -5.58 -13.93
CA GLY A 48 9.73 -6.31 -14.76
C GLY A 48 8.51 -6.84 -13.99
N SER A 49 8.24 -6.32 -12.79
CA SER A 49 7.11 -6.78 -11.96
C SER A 49 6.50 -5.67 -11.14
N LEU A 50 5.19 -5.74 -10.90
CA LEU A 50 4.48 -4.76 -10.09
C LEU A 50 4.93 -4.76 -8.61
N ASN A 51 5.41 -5.90 -8.09
CA ASN A 51 5.89 -6.02 -6.71
C ASN A 51 7.20 -5.27 -6.46
N GLY A 52 8.07 -5.15 -7.47
CA GLY A 52 9.29 -4.36 -7.35
C GLY A 52 9.11 -2.87 -7.69
N ALA A 53 7.90 -2.47 -8.08
CA ALA A 53 7.61 -1.10 -8.49
C ALA A 53 7.65 -0.17 -7.27
N ARG A 54 8.08 1.08 -7.47
CA ARG A 54 7.92 2.08 -6.44
C ARG A 54 6.43 2.45 -6.32
N ARG A 55 5.88 2.27 -5.12
CA ARG A 55 4.48 2.55 -4.79
C ARG A 55 4.36 3.89 -4.06
N PHE A 56 3.23 4.56 -4.30
CA PHE A 56 2.86 5.80 -3.64
C PHE A 56 1.39 5.76 -3.28
N ASP A 57 1.06 6.13 -2.04
CA ASP A 57 -0.33 6.26 -1.61
C ASP A 57 -0.99 7.53 -2.17
N ASP A 58 -0.17 8.53 -2.52
CA ASP A 58 -0.58 9.84 -3.00
C ASP A 58 -0.19 10.09 -4.45
N GLN A 59 -1.15 10.53 -5.25
CA GLN A 59 -0.97 10.81 -6.68
C GLN A 59 0.06 11.93 -6.91
N VAL A 60 0.09 12.96 -6.06
CA VAL A 60 1.00 14.11 -6.21
C VAL A 60 2.44 13.69 -5.99
N GLN A 61 2.70 12.82 -5.02
CA GLN A 61 4.02 12.23 -4.81
C GLN A 61 4.45 11.37 -6.01
N ALA A 62 3.54 10.58 -6.57
CA ALA A 62 3.82 9.76 -7.74
C ALA A 62 4.12 10.62 -9.00
N MET A 63 3.42 11.74 -9.19
CA MET A 63 3.72 12.71 -10.25
C MET A 63 5.08 13.36 -10.07
N LYS A 64 5.43 13.80 -8.84
CA LYS A 64 6.77 14.34 -8.56
C LYS A 64 7.87 13.33 -8.87
N PHE A 65 7.63 12.05 -8.57
CA PHE A 65 8.54 10.98 -8.91
C PHE A 65 8.67 10.79 -10.42
N LEU A 66 7.54 10.78 -11.15
CA LEU A 66 7.50 10.73 -12.62
C LEU A 66 8.33 11.86 -13.24
N ASP A 67 8.21 13.09 -12.71
CA ASP A 67 8.96 14.24 -13.20
C ASP A 67 10.46 14.12 -12.89
N SER A 68 10.82 13.46 -11.78
CA SER A 68 12.21 13.27 -11.34
C SER A 68 12.99 12.18 -12.08
N LEU A 69 12.34 11.44 -12.98
CA LEU A 69 12.99 10.33 -13.70
C LEU A 69 14.17 10.83 -14.54
N THR A 70 15.26 10.06 -14.51
CA THR A 70 16.43 10.30 -15.38
C THR A 70 16.07 10.16 -16.86
N SER A 71 16.88 10.74 -17.74
CA SER A 71 16.70 10.68 -19.19
C SER A 71 16.56 9.25 -19.72
N SER A 72 17.29 8.29 -19.11
CA SER A 72 17.24 6.87 -19.45
C SER A 72 15.84 6.26 -19.31
N LEU A 73 15.08 6.67 -18.29
CA LEU A 73 13.71 6.22 -18.06
C LEU A 73 12.69 7.10 -18.77
N ARG A 74 12.96 8.41 -18.94
CA ARG A 74 12.11 9.30 -19.74
C ARG A 74 11.99 8.85 -21.19
N GLY A 75 13.05 8.26 -21.76
CA GLY A 75 13.02 7.63 -23.08
C GLY A 75 12.14 6.37 -23.20
N LYS A 76 11.56 5.89 -22.09
CA LYS A 76 10.71 4.69 -22.04
C LYS A 76 9.23 5.02 -21.91
N SER A 77 8.80 6.21 -22.34
CA SER A 77 7.38 6.64 -22.29
C SER A 77 6.73 6.43 -20.91
N PRO A 78 7.29 7.04 -19.85
CA PRO A 78 6.79 6.82 -18.50
C PRO A 78 5.38 7.40 -18.34
N ARG A 79 4.52 6.70 -17.60
CA ARG A 79 3.11 7.06 -17.39
C ARG A 79 2.68 6.72 -15.97
N LEU A 80 1.79 7.54 -15.43
CA LEU A 80 1.21 7.31 -14.13
C LEU A 80 0.11 6.25 -14.24
N GLU A 81 0.13 5.24 -13.36
CA GLU A 81 -0.88 4.19 -13.34
C GLU A 81 -1.44 4.02 -11.92
N GLN A 82 -2.76 4.00 -11.79
CA GLN A 82 -3.43 3.64 -10.54
C GLN A 82 -3.65 2.14 -10.48
N ARG A 83 -3.36 1.56 -9.32
CA ARG A 83 -3.59 0.15 -9.00
C ARG A 83 -4.36 0.05 -7.71
N THR A 84 -4.87 -1.14 -7.43
CA THR A 84 -5.63 -1.41 -6.22
C THR A 84 -5.13 -2.70 -5.62
N GLU A 85 -4.94 -2.74 -4.30
CA GLU A 85 -4.64 -3.96 -3.57
C GLU A 85 -5.59 -4.15 -2.39
N GLN A 86 -5.76 -5.41 -2.00
CA GLN A 86 -6.51 -5.74 -0.79
C GLN A 86 -5.60 -5.58 0.42
N GLN A 87 -6.00 -4.71 1.34
CA GLN A 87 -5.28 -4.49 2.59
C GLN A 87 -6.20 -4.76 3.77
N CYS A 88 -5.70 -5.48 4.77
CA CYS A 88 -6.37 -5.62 6.05
C CYS A 88 -6.06 -4.38 6.91
N VAL A 89 -7.07 -3.58 7.23
CA VAL A 89 -6.91 -2.39 8.08
C VAL A 89 -7.67 -2.55 9.39
N GLN A 90 -7.11 -2.05 10.47
CA GLN A 90 -7.84 -2.00 11.73
C GLN A 90 -8.91 -0.92 11.66
N PRO A 91 -10.19 -1.24 11.98
CA PRO A 91 -11.20 -0.23 12.13
C PRO A 91 -10.74 0.73 13.22
N SER A 92 -10.68 2.02 12.89
CA SER A 92 -10.42 3.09 13.85
C SER A 92 -11.73 3.81 14.13
N ASP A 93 -11.93 4.30 15.35
CA ASP A 93 -13.21 4.93 15.78
C ASP A 93 -13.68 6.07 14.86
N ASN A 94 -12.77 6.65 14.07
CA ASN A 94 -13.03 7.78 13.17
C ASN A 94 -13.28 7.38 11.70
N ARG A 95 -13.15 6.10 11.34
CA ARG A 95 -13.38 5.60 9.96
C ARG A 95 -14.09 4.26 9.99
N ASN A 96 -15.37 4.28 9.64
CA ASN A 96 -16.16 3.07 9.46
C ASN A 96 -15.86 2.48 8.07
N TYR A 97 -15.02 1.44 8.04
CA TYR A 97 -14.73 0.71 6.81
C TYR A 97 -15.79 -0.36 6.58
N GLN A 98 -16.58 -0.22 5.50
CA GLN A 98 -17.50 -1.27 5.06
C GLN A 98 -16.72 -2.31 4.24
N GLY A 99 -16.38 -3.44 4.84
CA GLY A 99 -15.65 -4.51 4.17
C GLY A 99 -15.82 -5.85 4.86
N ARG A 100 -15.24 -6.91 4.26
CA ARG A 100 -15.25 -8.25 4.85
C ARG A 100 -14.22 -8.31 5.97
N PRO A 101 -14.48 -9.04 7.07
CA PRO A 101 -13.49 -9.21 8.12
C PRO A 101 -12.25 -9.93 7.60
N CYS A 102 -11.11 -9.52 8.13
CA CYS A 102 -9.79 -10.14 8.08
C CYS A 102 -9.17 -10.08 9.49
#